data_AF-A0A6G3RYH6-F1
#
_entry.id   AF-A0A6G3RYH6-F1
#
_cell.length_a   1.000
_cell.length_b   1.000
_cell.length_c   1.000
_cell.angle_alpha   90.00
_cell.angle_beta   90.00
_cell.angle_gamma   90.00
#
_symmetry.space_group_name_H-M   'P 1'
#
loop_
_entity.id
_entity.type
_entity.pdbx_description
1 polymer ?
#
loop_
_entity_poly.entity_id
_entity_poly.type
_entity_poly.pdbx_seq_one_letter_code
_entity_poly.pdbx_strand_id
1 'polypeptide(L)' 'MNAANRTPAALLQAALAADPGRPLVTFYDDATGERVELSVATFANWVAKTANLLQGDLNAEPGDRVALLL' A
#
# COMPACT_ATOMS: atom_id res chain seq x y z
N MET A 1 23.45 -3.79 6.01
CA MET A 1 21.98 -3.92 5.89
C MET A 1 21.68 -4.99 4.83
N ASN A 2 21.00 -6.08 5.19
CA ASN A 2 20.72 -7.22 4.31
C ASN A 2 19.60 -6.88 3.30
N ALA A 3 19.66 -7.41 2.08
CA ALA A 3 18.67 -7.18 1.02
C ALA A 3 17.23 -7.60 1.41
N ALA A 4 17.09 -8.57 2.32
CA ALA A 4 15.82 -9.00 2.88
C ALA A 4 15.07 -7.88 3.64
N ASN A 5 15.77 -6.84 4.11
CA ASN A 5 15.16 -5.67 4.77
C ASN A 5 14.77 -4.54 3.77
N ARG A 6 14.83 -4.79 2.46
CA ARG A 6 14.44 -3.82 1.41
C ARG A 6 13.19 -4.25 0.63
N THR A 7 12.28 -4.99 1.25
CA THR A 7 10.98 -5.25 0.62
C THR A 7 10.08 -4.01 0.75
N PRO A 8 9.15 -3.78 -0.19
CA PRO A 8 8.16 -2.70 -0.05
C PRO A 8 7.38 -2.78 1.26
N ALA A 9 7.01 -3.99 1.70
CA ALA A 9 6.32 -4.20 2.98
C ALA A 9 7.18 -3.76 4.18
N ALA A 10 8.47 -4.12 4.20
CA ALA A 10 9.37 -3.70 5.29
C ALA A 10 9.57 -2.18 5.31
N LEU A 11 9.66 -1.54 4.15
CA LEU A 11 9.78 -0.08 4.04
C LEU A 11 8.51 0.63 4.51
N LEU A 12 7.33 0.11 4.16
CA LEU A 12 6.05 0.64 4.63
C LEU A 12 5.91 0.51 6.15
N GLN A 13 6.31 -0.62 6.73
CA GLN A 13 6.33 -0.81 8.19
C GLN A 13 7.29 0.15 8.89
N ALA A 14 8.49 0.35 8.33
CA ALA A 14 9.44 1.34 8.86
C ALA A 14 8.88 2.77 8.80
N ALA A 15 8.20 3.13 7.70
CA ALA A 15 7.55 4.42 7.57
C ALA A 15 6.40 4.61 8.59
N LEU A 16 5.59 3.56 8.79
CA LEU A 16 4.49 3.56 9.75
C LEU A 16 5.00 3.72 11.18
N ALA A 17 6.13 3.08 11.53
CA ALA A 17 6.76 3.23 12.83
C ALA A 17 7.38 4.62 13.06
N ALA A 18 7.87 5.26 11.99
CA ALA A 18 8.54 6.56 12.08
C ALA A 18 7.56 7.73 12.20
N ASP A 19 6.56 7.79 11.32
CA ASP A 19 5.55 8.85 11.31
C ASP A 19 4.31 8.36 10.52
N PRO A 20 3.27 7.86 11.21
CA PRO A 20 2.04 7.37 10.57
C PRO A 20 1.22 8.49 9.91
N GLY A 21 1.32 9.72 10.41
CA GLY A 21 0.45 10.83 10.05
C GLY A 21 0.92 11.59 8.82
N ARG A 22 2.21 11.54 8.49
CA ARG A 22 2.74 12.27 7.33
C ARG A 22 2.11 11.83 6.00
N PRO A 23 2.01 12.74 5.02
CA PRO A 23 1.62 12.41 3.65
C PRO A 23 2.52 11.31 3.06
N LEU A 24 1.91 10.36 2.32
CA LEU A 24 2.63 9.32 1.59
C LEU A 24 2.26 9.29 0.10
N VAL A 25 0.98 9.34 -0.23
CA VAL A 25 0.49 9.35 -1.61
C VAL A 25 -0.35 10.60 -1.81
N THR A 26 -0.05 11.37 -2.86
CA THR A 26 -0.89 12.47 -3.31
C THR A 26 -1.30 12.20 -4.75
N PHE A 27 -2.60 12.13 -4.97
CA PHE A 27 -3.21 11.97 -6.28
C PHE A 27 -3.80 13.32 -6.72
N TYR A 28 -3.58 13.64 -7.99
CA TYR A 28 -4.13 14.81 -8.65
C TYR A 28 -4.95 14.33 -9.84
N ASP A 29 -6.18 14.80 -9.94
CA ASP A 29 -6.99 14.65 -11.15
C ASP A 29 -6.93 15.95 -11.94
N ASP A 30 -6.17 15.93 -13.04
CA ASP A 30 -5.97 17.10 -13.89
C ASP A 30 -7.24 17.52 -14.66
N ALA A 31 -8.21 16.61 -14.82
CA ALA A 31 -9.47 16.91 -15.51
C ALA A 31 -10.46 17.66 -14.61
N THR A 32 -10.50 17.32 -13.32
CA THR A 32 -11.43 17.92 -12.34
C THR A 32 -10.76 18.96 -11.43
N GLY A 33 -9.43 18.94 -11.34
CA GLY A 33 -8.65 19.74 -10.39
C GLY A 33 -8.67 19.18 -8.96
N GLU A 34 -9.23 17.98 -8.74
CA GLU A 34 -9.28 17.37 -7.42
C GLU A 34 -7.88 16.92 -6.93
N ARG A 35 -7.70 16.99 -5.62
CA ARG A 35 -6.49 16.52 -4.93
C ARG A 35 -6.86 15.65 -3.75
N VAL A 36 -6.36 14.42 -3.77
CA VAL A 36 -6.52 13.46 -2.66
C VAL A 36 -5.15 13.15 -2.05
N GLU A 37 -5.07 13.15 -0.74
CA GLU A 37 -3.85 12.78 0.00
C GLU A 37 -4.14 11.63 0.96
N LEU A 38 -3.25 10.65 0.97
CA LEU A 38 -3.26 9.53 1.92
C LEU A 38 -2.01 9.61 2.79
N SER A 39 -2.22 9.59 4.12
CA SER A 39 -1.15 9.41 5.09
C SER A 39 -0.56 7.99 5.01
N VAL A 40 0.62 7.79 5.61
CA VAL A 40 1.23 6.46 5.74
C VAL A 40 0.26 5.46 6.39
N ALA A 41 -0.42 5.87 7.47
CA ALA A 41 -1.39 5.04 8.18
C ALA A 41 -2.59 4.65 7.29
N THR A 42 -3.17 5.60 6.56
CA THR A 42 -4.31 5.32 5.68
C THR A 42 -3.90 4.38 4.55
N PHE A 43 -2.75 4.62 3.93
CA PHE A 43 -2.24 3.76 2.87
C PHE A 43 -1.94 2.34 3.37
N ALA A 44 -1.30 2.20 4.54
CA ALA A 44 -1.03 0.89 5.14
C ALA A 44 -2.32 0.11 5.46
N ASN A 45 -3.36 0.78 5.94
CA ASN A 45 -4.66 0.16 6.15
C ASN A 45 -5.28 -0.32 4.83
N TRP A 46 -5.12 0.43 3.74
CA TRP A 46 -5.60 0.01 2.41
C TRP A 46 -4.84 -1.22 1.92
N VAL A 47 -3.50 -1.23 2.03
CA VAL A 47 -2.68 -2.42 1.71
C VAL A 47 -3.15 -3.65 2.50
N ALA A 48 -3.40 -3.50 3.79
CA ALA A 48 -3.89 -4.60 4.63
C ALA A 48 -5.26 -5.11 4.18
N LYS A 49 -6.19 -4.20 3.86
CA LYS A 49 -7.52 -4.58 3.34
C LYS A 49 -7.43 -5.32 1.99
N THR A 50 -6.57 -4.85 1.08
CA THR A 50 -6.35 -5.52 -0.20
C THR A 50 -5.71 -6.90 0.00
N ALA A 51 -4.73 -7.02 0.89
CA ALA A 51 -4.13 -8.32 1.21
C ALA A 51 -5.16 -9.30 1.81
N ASN A 52 -6.02 -8.82 2.71
CA ASN A 52 -7.09 -9.63 3.29
C ASN A 52 -8.11 -10.08 2.24
N LEU A 53 -8.47 -9.20 1.30
CA LEU A 53 -9.34 -9.57 0.17
C LEU A 53 -8.70 -10.66 -0.71
N LEU A 54 -7.42 -10.48 -1.07
CA LEU A 54 -6.69 -11.43 -1.89
C LEU A 54 -6.59 -12.81 -1.23
N GLN A 55 -6.24 -12.85 0.07
CA GLN A 55 -6.08 -14.12 0.79
C GLN A 55 -7.42 -14.75 1.17
N GLY A 56 -8.35 -13.96 1.72
CA GLY A 56 -9.58 -14.45 2.32
C GLY A 56 -10.66 -14.79 1.29
N ASP A 57 -10.89 -13.90 0.33
CA ASP A 57 -12.01 -14.02 -0.59
C ASP A 57 -11.57 -14.62 -1.94
N LEU A 58 -10.33 -14.32 -2.36
CA LEU A 58 -9.78 -14.77 -3.64
C LEU A 58 -8.80 -15.95 -3.52
N ASN A 59 -8.52 -16.41 -2.30
CA ASN A 59 -7.64 -17.56 -2.00
C ASN A 59 -6.24 -17.48 -2.66
N ALA A 60 -5.69 -16.28 -2.82
CA ALA A 60 -4.34 -16.12 -3.35
C ALA A 60 -3.27 -16.62 -2.36
N GLU A 61 -2.34 -17.42 -2.87
CA GLU A 61 -1.24 -18.04 -2.12
C GLU A 61 0.15 -17.54 -2.58
N PRO A 62 1.22 -17.75 -1.78
CA PRO A 62 2.57 -17.44 -2.21
C PRO A 62 2.95 -18.17 -3.50
N GLY A 63 3.30 -17.40 -4.54
CA GLY A 63 3.65 -17.91 -5.86
C GLY A 63 2.56 -17.69 -6.91
N ASP A 64 1.35 -17.33 -6.49
CA ASP A 64 0.27 -16.98 -7.40
C ASP A 64 0.54 -15.68 -8.17
N ARG A 65 -0.07 -15.59 -9.35
CA ARG A 65 0.00 -14.41 -10.20
C ARG A 65 -1.28 -13.62 -10.08
N VAL A 66 -1.15 -12.35 -9.71
CA VAL A 66 -2.26 -11.39 -9.67
C VAL A 66 -2.11 -10.43 -10.85
N ALA A 67 -3.23 -10.09 -11.49
CA ALA A 67 -3.29 -9.07 -12.53
C ALA A 67 -4.22 -7.93 -12.10
N LEU A 68 -3.87 -6.71 -12.51
CA LEU A 68 -4.72 -5.53 -12.38
C LEU A 68 -5.19 -5.14 -13.77
N LEU A 69 -6.50 -5.00 -13.94
CA LEU A 69 -7.11 -4.40 -15.13
C LEU A 69 -7.72 -3.07 -14.69
N LEU A 70 -7.16 -1.98 -15.20
CA LEU A 70 -7.52 -0.60 -14.88
C LEU A 70 -8.01 0.11 -16.14
#